data_AF-A0A352CD07-F1
#
_entry.id   AF-A0A352CD07-F1
#
_cell.length_a   1.000
_cell.length_b   1.000
_cell.length_c   1.000
_cell.angle_alpha   90.00
_cell.angle_beta   90.00
_cell.angle_gamma   90.00
#
_symmetry.space_group_name_H-M   'P 1'
#
loop_
_entity.id
_entity.type
_entity.pdbx_description
1 polymer ?
#
loop_
_entity_poly.entity_id
_entity_poly.type
_entity_poly.pdbx_seq_one_letter_code
_entity_poly.pdbx_strand_id
1 'polypeptide(L)'
;MKAAILSPVVIASLVLLAPTMAQTTASENLPRERVTYTPTGLVQTRTKSFVDMRFEGIERQRHDLSCGAAALATLLRHYYDAPIGERDIIERIFGAADEKSLRKIANAGFSLLELKQTAERAGFAAGGFRL
;
A
#
# COMPACT_ATOMS: atom_id res chain seq x y z
N MET A 1 -37.53 35.69 -19.55
CA MET A 1 -36.51 34.62 -19.68
C MET A 1 -35.20 35.12 -19.08
N LYS A 2 -34.55 34.28 -18.27
CA LYS A 2 -33.19 34.38 -17.66
C LYS A 2 -33.03 35.09 -16.29
N ALA A 3 -33.12 34.22 -15.26
CA ALA A 3 -32.24 34.02 -14.10
C ALA A 3 -31.87 35.20 -13.19
N ALA A 4 -32.48 35.22 -12.02
CA ALA A 4 -32.05 35.97 -10.84
C ALA A 4 -30.81 35.31 -10.23
N ILE A 5 -29.76 36.11 -10.04
CA ILE A 5 -28.54 35.75 -9.32
C ILE A 5 -28.77 36.09 -7.85
N LEU A 6 -28.84 35.08 -6.97
CA LEU A 6 -28.79 35.27 -5.51
C LEU A 6 -27.40 34.88 -5.00
N SER A 7 -26.81 35.74 -4.16
CA SER A 7 -25.44 35.64 -3.65
C SER A 7 -25.29 34.61 -2.50
N PRO A 8 -24.06 34.17 -2.20
CA PRO A 8 -23.79 33.01 -1.32
C PRO A 8 -23.95 33.27 0.19
N VAL A 9 -24.52 34.43 0.59
CA VAL A 9 -24.54 34.85 2.00
C VAL A 9 -25.76 34.33 2.78
N VAL A 10 -26.80 33.79 2.10
CA VAL A 10 -28.11 33.52 2.73
C VAL A 10 -28.27 32.09 3.30
N ILE A 11 -27.29 31.20 3.13
CA ILE A 11 -27.44 29.78 3.59
C ILE A 11 -26.81 29.55 4.99
N ALA A 12 -26.21 30.58 5.59
CA ALA A 12 -25.81 30.55 6.99
C ALA A 12 -26.89 31.22 7.84
N SER A 13 -27.88 30.46 8.32
CA SER A 13 -28.62 30.68 9.60
C SER A 13 -29.97 29.94 9.62
N LEU A 14 -29.99 28.61 9.75
CA LEU A 14 -31.01 27.90 10.53
C LEU A 14 -30.72 26.39 10.55
N VAL A 15 -30.31 25.85 11.70
CA VAL A 15 -30.88 24.67 12.35
C VAL A 15 -30.00 24.36 13.57
N LEU A 16 -30.66 24.41 14.72
CA LEU A 16 -30.16 24.20 16.06
C LEU A 16 -29.81 22.72 16.33
N LEU A 17 -28.71 22.53 17.06
CA LEU A 17 -28.55 21.67 18.24
C LEU A 17 -29.10 20.23 18.19
N ALA A 18 -28.23 19.28 17.85
CA ALA A 18 -28.29 17.91 18.37
C ALA A 18 -26.92 17.56 18.97
N PRO A 19 -26.83 17.12 20.24
CA PRO A 19 -25.58 16.58 20.76
C PRO A 19 -25.47 15.16 20.21
N THR A 20 -24.87 15.00 19.03
CA THR A 20 -24.56 13.67 18.53
C THR A 20 -23.45 13.12 19.39
N MET A 21 -23.79 12.08 20.16
CA MET A 21 -22.85 11.27 20.92
C MET A 21 -21.60 11.01 20.08
N ALA A 22 -20.45 11.51 20.54
CA ALA A 22 -19.16 11.03 20.08
C ALA A 22 -19.10 9.53 20.45
N GLN A 23 -19.48 8.68 19.50
CA GLN A 23 -19.21 7.26 19.57
C GLN A 23 -17.69 7.14 19.56
N THR A 24 -17.10 6.91 20.73
CA THR A 24 -15.81 6.24 20.83
C THR A 24 -15.95 4.94 20.07
N THR A 25 -15.50 4.91 18.81
CA THR A 25 -15.18 3.67 18.12
C THR A 25 -13.93 3.14 18.79
N ALA A 26 -14.11 2.55 19.97
CA ALA A 26 -13.13 1.68 20.58
C ALA A 26 -12.72 0.67 19.52
N SER A 27 -11.42 0.47 19.38
CA SER A 27 -10.73 -0.40 18.44
C SER A 27 -11.40 -1.79 18.29
N GLU A 28 -12.45 -1.88 17.48
CA GLU A 28 -13.14 -3.11 17.08
C GLU A 28 -12.63 -3.57 15.71
N ASN A 29 -11.32 -3.54 15.50
CA ASN A 29 -10.70 -4.04 14.26
C ASN A 29 -9.62 -5.09 14.55
N LEU A 30 -9.87 -5.95 15.53
CA LEU A 30 -9.22 -7.26 15.54
C LEU A 30 -10.06 -8.17 14.64
N PRO A 31 -9.51 -8.74 13.55
CA PRO A 31 -10.25 -9.66 12.70
C PRO A 31 -10.63 -10.90 13.53
N ARG A 32 -11.89 -10.96 14.00
CA ARG A 32 -12.42 -12.18 14.63
C ARG A 32 -12.60 -13.22 13.53
N GLU A 33 -11.71 -14.20 13.50
CA GLU A 33 -11.79 -15.33 12.57
C GLU A 33 -13.13 -16.06 12.78
N ARG A 34 -13.97 -16.10 11.75
CA ARG A 34 -15.31 -16.71 11.83
C ARG A 34 -15.18 -18.23 11.83
N VAL A 35 -15.33 -18.82 13.01
CA VAL A 35 -15.46 -20.26 13.21
C VAL A 35 -16.80 -20.71 12.62
N THR A 36 -16.77 -21.59 11.60
CA THR A 36 -18.00 -22.14 11.01
C THR A 36 -18.30 -23.51 11.64
N TYR A 37 -19.48 -23.64 12.22
CA TYR A 37 -19.97 -24.90 12.79
C TYR A 37 -20.79 -25.63 11.72
N THR A 38 -20.41 -26.86 11.38
CA THR A 38 -21.26 -27.71 10.54
C THR A 38 -22.36 -28.37 11.40
N PRO A 39 -23.51 -28.75 10.81
CA PRO A 39 -24.57 -29.48 11.52
C PRO A 39 -24.11 -30.80 12.16
N THR A 40 -22.99 -31.35 11.71
CA THR A 40 -22.33 -32.55 12.26
C THR A 40 -21.39 -32.26 13.43
N GLY A 41 -21.27 -31.01 13.88
CA GLY A 41 -20.38 -30.61 14.97
C GLY A 41 -18.91 -30.45 14.58
N LEU A 42 -18.59 -30.47 13.28
CA LEU A 42 -17.23 -30.20 12.81
C LEU A 42 -17.00 -28.69 12.79
N VAL A 43 -15.87 -28.27 13.37
CA VAL A 43 -15.41 -26.90 13.34
C VAL A 43 -14.49 -26.71 12.15
N GLN A 44 -14.90 -25.87 11.20
CA GLN A 44 -14.02 -25.41 10.12
C GLN A 44 -13.53 -24.01 10.51
N THR A 45 -12.25 -23.92 10.90
CA THR A 45 -11.54 -22.65 11.04
C THR A 45 -10.54 -22.52 9.92
N ARG A 46 -10.42 -21.32 9.38
CA ARG A 46 -9.25 -21.00 8.56
C ARG A 46 -8.04 -21.02 9.50
N THR A 47 -6.92 -21.54 9.03
CA THR A 47 -5.65 -21.47 9.74
C THR A 47 -4.63 -20.91 8.77
N LYS A 48 -3.76 -20.02 9.26
CA LYS A 48 -2.61 -19.54 8.50
C LYS A 48 -1.41 -20.41 8.84
N SER A 49 -0.56 -20.71 7.86
CA SER A 49 0.73 -21.34 8.15
C SER A 49 1.69 -20.33 8.81
N PHE A 50 2.72 -20.81 9.50
CA PHE A 50 3.80 -19.94 10.00
C PHE A 50 4.50 -19.16 8.87
N VAL A 51 4.50 -19.72 7.66
CA VAL A 51 5.05 -19.05 6.49
C VAL A 51 4.14 -17.90 6.07
N ASP A 52 2.82 -18.09 6.02
CA ASP A 52 1.87 -17.03 5.66
C ASP A 52 1.93 -15.88 6.67
N MET A 53 2.00 -16.21 7.96
CA MET A 53 2.12 -15.23 9.04
C MET A 53 3.43 -14.42 8.94
N ARG A 54 4.54 -15.04 8.51
CA ARG A 54 5.81 -14.33 8.34
C ARG A 54 5.75 -13.23 7.28
N PHE A 55 4.99 -13.45 6.21
CA PHE A 55 4.88 -12.50 5.09
C PHE A 55 3.65 -11.60 5.20
N GLU A 56 2.94 -11.63 6.33
CA GLU A 56 1.80 -10.75 6.54
C GLU A 56 2.26 -9.29 6.60
N GLY A 57 1.66 -8.43 5.76
CA GLY A 57 1.98 -7.00 5.68
C GLY A 57 3.26 -6.65 4.93
N ILE A 58 3.89 -7.62 4.23
CA ILE A 58 5.05 -7.37 3.38
C ILE A 58 4.92 -8.07 2.02
N GLU A 59 5.55 -7.51 0.99
CA GLU A 59 5.66 -8.14 -0.32
C GLU A 59 6.80 -9.18 -0.29
N ARG A 60 6.46 -10.46 -0.43
CA ARG A 60 7.44 -11.55 -0.43
C ARG A 60 8.28 -11.52 -1.71
N GLN A 61 9.61 -11.46 -1.57
CA GLN A 61 10.57 -11.58 -2.67
C GLN A 61 10.40 -12.92 -3.43
N ARG A 62 10.41 -12.88 -4.76
CA ARG A 62 10.27 -14.08 -5.64
C ARG A 62 11.41 -14.26 -6.63
N HIS A 63 12.27 -13.27 -6.80
CA HIS A 63 13.37 -13.31 -7.77
C HIS A 63 14.73 -13.16 -7.07
N ASP A 64 15.80 -13.62 -7.72
CA ASP A 64 17.15 -13.45 -7.16
C ASP A 64 17.60 -12.00 -7.30
N LEU A 65 18.38 -11.52 -6.31
CA LEU A 65 18.91 -10.14 -6.25
C LEU A 65 17.85 -9.02 -6.29
N SER A 66 16.58 -9.32 -6.00
CA SER A 66 15.46 -8.37 -6.04
C SER A 66 14.97 -7.88 -4.67
N CYS A 67 15.69 -8.17 -3.59
CA CYS A 67 15.28 -7.80 -2.23
C CYS A 67 14.94 -6.30 -2.08
N GLY A 68 15.68 -5.41 -2.76
CA GLY A 68 15.40 -3.98 -2.80
C GLY A 68 14.08 -3.63 -3.52
N ALA A 69 13.72 -4.35 -4.57
CA ALA A 69 12.44 -4.18 -5.28
C ALA A 69 11.27 -4.66 -4.44
N ALA A 70 11.40 -5.81 -3.76
CA ALA A 70 10.38 -6.31 -2.83
C ALA A 70 10.20 -5.38 -1.61
N ALA A 71 11.29 -4.83 -1.08
CA ALA A 71 11.25 -3.84 0.00
C ALA A 71 10.55 -2.55 -0.44
N LEU A 72 10.88 -2.04 -1.64
CA LEU A 72 10.22 -0.85 -2.17
C LEU A 72 8.72 -1.11 -2.43
N ALA A 73 8.38 -2.26 -3.03
CA ALA A 73 6.99 -2.66 -3.24
C ALA A 73 6.22 -2.77 -1.91
N THR A 74 6.84 -3.30 -0.86
CA THR A 74 6.24 -3.35 0.49
C THR A 74 5.86 -1.97 0.99
N LEU A 75 6.78 -1.00 0.92
CA LEU A 75 6.52 0.37 1.36
C LEU A 75 5.41 1.00 0.52
N LEU A 76 5.53 0.95 -0.80
CA LEU A 76 4.57 1.61 -1.68
C LEU A 76 3.17 0.96 -1.58
N ARG A 77 3.09 -0.35 -1.42
CA ARG A 77 1.83 -1.09 -1.31
C ARG A 77 1.15 -0.94 0.03
N HIS A 78 1.87 -1.14 1.13
CA HIS A 78 1.26 -1.22 2.45
C HIS A 78 1.25 0.12 3.19
N TYR A 79 2.13 1.06 2.83
CA TYR A 79 2.19 2.37 3.49
C TYR A 79 1.62 3.50 2.63
N TYR A 80 1.72 3.40 1.31
CA TYR A 80 1.22 4.42 0.38
C TYR A 80 0.01 3.96 -0.45
N ASP A 81 -0.59 2.80 -0.13
CA ASP A 81 -1.76 2.22 -0.80
C ASP A 81 -1.62 2.09 -2.33
N ALA A 82 -0.40 2.00 -2.83
CA ALA A 82 -0.14 1.86 -4.26
C ALA A 82 -0.24 0.38 -4.67
N PRO A 83 -1.05 0.00 -5.66
CA PRO A 83 -1.25 -1.40 -6.05
C PRO A 83 -0.08 -1.91 -6.92
N ILE A 84 1.13 -1.91 -6.37
CA ILE A 84 2.36 -2.32 -7.06
C ILE A 84 3.05 -3.46 -6.32
N GLY A 85 3.55 -4.44 -7.07
CA GLY A 85 4.30 -5.58 -6.56
C GLY A 85 5.77 -5.55 -6.92
N GLU A 86 6.52 -6.55 -6.44
CA GLU A 86 7.94 -6.72 -6.74
C GLU A 86 8.21 -6.69 -8.26
N ARG A 87 7.42 -7.45 -9.01
CA ARG A 87 7.59 -7.60 -10.46
C ARG A 87 7.39 -6.29 -11.22
N ASP A 88 6.42 -5.46 -10.80
CA ASP A 88 6.18 -4.15 -11.43
C ASP A 88 7.38 -3.23 -11.25
N ILE A 89 8.02 -3.25 -10.06
CA ILE A 89 9.24 -2.48 -9.78
C ILE A 89 10.39 -2.99 -10.65
N ILE A 90 10.58 -4.30 -10.76
CA ILE A 90 11.63 -4.90 -11.61
C ILE A 90 11.46 -4.47 -13.06
N GLU A 91 10.25 -4.59 -13.62
CA GLU A 91 9.96 -4.23 -15.01
C GLU A 91 10.22 -2.74 -15.27
N ARG A 92 9.87 -1.87 -14.32
CA ARG A 92 10.15 -0.42 -14.41
C ARG A 92 11.64 -0.08 -14.34
N ILE A 93 12.42 -0.80 -13.53
CA ILE A 93 13.87 -0.60 -13.45
C ILE A 93 14.51 -1.06 -14.76
N PHE A 94 14.19 -2.26 -15.25
CA PHE A 94 14.75 -2.78 -16.49
C PHE A 94 14.36 -1.97 -17.72
N GLY A 95 13.12 -1.47 -17.78
CA GLY A 95 12.68 -0.59 -18.88
C GLY A 95 13.39 0.76 -18.94
N ALA A 96 14.04 1.19 -17.85
CA ALA A 96 14.78 2.45 -17.78
C ALA A 96 16.31 2.28 -17.74
N ALA A 97 16.80 1.03 -17.65
CA ALA A 97 18.22 0.73 -17.49
C ALA A 97 18.95 0.71 -18.84
N ASP A 98 20.15 1.28 -18.89
CA ASP A 98 21.09 1.08 -19.99
C ASP A 98 21.82 -0.26 -19.86
N GLU A 99 22.52 -0.68 -20.91
CA GLU A 99 23.22 -1.97 -20.95
C GLU A 99 24.26 -2.10 -19.82
N LYS A 100 24.92 -1.00 -19.47
CA LYS A 100 25.88 -0.95 -18.36
C LYS A 100 25.20 -1.18 -17.01
N SER A 101 24.03 -0.58 -16.78
CA SER A 101 23.27 -0.78 -15.54
C SER A 101 22.70 -2.19 -15.47
N LEU A 102 22.18 -2.75 -16.56
CA LEU A 102 21.71 -4.14 -16.61
C LEU A 102 22.82 -5.13 -16.21
N ARG A 103 24.05 -4.93 -16.71
CA ARG A 103 25.20 -5.74 -16.30
C ARG A 103 25.52 -5.61 -14.81
N LYS A 104 25.37 -4.42 -14.21
CA LYS A 104 25.57 -4.25 -12.77
C LYS A 104 24.48 -4.95 -11.96
N ILE A 105 23.23 -4.78 -12.34
CA ILE A 105 22.08 -5.37 -11.65
C ILE A 105 22.17 -6.91 -11.67
N ALA A 106 22.58 -7.49 -12.80
CA ALA A 106 22.75 -8.93 -12.91
C ALA A 106 23.79 -9.52 -11.93
N ASN A 107 24.76 -8.71 -11.48
CA ASN A 107 25.84 -9.16 -10.59
C ASN A 107 25.63 -8.74 -9.12
N ALA A 108 24.98 -7.60 -8.87
CA ALA A 108 24.91 -6.97 -7.56
C ALA A 108 23.48 -6.66 -7.08
N GLY A 109 22.47 -6.86 -7.90
CA GLY A 109 21.09 -6.46 -7.63
C GLY A 109 20.86 -4.95 -7.79
N PHE A 110 19.73 -4.49 -7.24
CA PHE A 110 19.28 -3.12 -7.43
C PHE A 110 20.02 -2.11 -6.55
N SER A 111 20.52 -1.04 -7.16
CA SER A 111 21.13 0.06 -6.43
C SER A 111 20.09 0.98 -5.81
N LEU A 112 20.44 1.67 -4.72
CA LEU A 112 19.54 2.67 -4.10
C LEU A 112 19.13 3.78 -5.07
N LEU A 113 19.99 4.09 -6.07
CA LEU A 113 19.67 5.07 -7.10
C LEU A 113 18.54 4.58 -8.03
N GLU A 114 18.56 3.32 -8.45
CA GLU A 114 17.51 2.71 -9.28
C GLU A 114 16.17 2.67 -8.55
N LEU A 115 16.19 2.31 -7.27
CA LEU A 115 15.00 2.30 -6.41
C LEU A 115 14.42 3.71 -6.26
N LYS A 116 15.28 4.70 -5.95
CA LYS A 116 14.89 6.11 -5.85
C LYS A 116 14.24 6.61 -7.14
N GLN A 117 14.93 6.43 -8.27
CA GLN A 117 14.44 6.90 -9.57
C GLN A 117 13.13 6.22 -9.97
N THR A 118 12.96 4.95 -9.63
CA THR A 118 11.71 4.21 -9.91
C THR A 118 10.55 4.74 -9.06
N ALA A 119 10.78 5.05 -7.78
CA ALA A 119 9.80 5.69 -6.93
C ALA A 119 9.44 7.10 -7.44
N GLU A 120 10.43 7.91 -7.85
CA GLU A 120 10.20 9.24 -8.42
C GLU A 120 9.39 9.18 -9.72
N ARG A 121 9.70 8.24 -10.62
CA ARG A 121 8.92 8.00 -11.85
C ARG A 121 7.49 7.54 -11.57
N ALA A 122 7.25 6.91 -10.42
CA ALA A 122 5.91 6.53 -9.97
C ALA A 122 5.18 7.65 -9.23
N GLY A 123 5.78 8.84 -9.09
CA GLY A 123 5.16 10.02 -8.47
C GLY A 123 5.44 10.19 -6.98
N PHE A 124 6.34 9.39 -6.39
CA PHE A 124 6.69 9.47 -4.98
C PHE A 124 7.92 10.35 -4.75
N ALA A 125 7.91 11.10 -3.65
CA ALA A 125 9.11 11.79 -3.19
C ALA A 125 10.09 10.78 -2.58
N ALA A 126 11.30 10.67 -3.14
CA ALA A 126 12.34 9.78 -2.64
C ALA A 126 13.67 10.54 -2.46
N GLY A 127 14.26 10.43 -1.28
CA GLY A 127 15.54 11.08 -0.93
C GLY A 127 16.72 10.12 -1.00
N GLY A 128 17.91 10.67 -1.25
CA GLY A 128 19.18 9.99 -1.03
C GLY A 128 19.98 10.70 0.06
N PHE A 129 20.77 9.95 0.82
CA PHE A 129 21.57 10.49 1.93
C PHE A 129 23.07 10.25 1.67
N ARG A 130 23.89 11.18 2.15
CA ARG A 130 25.35 11.00 2.28
C ARG A 130 25.66 10.87 3.76
N LEU A 131 26.47 9.86 4.10
CA LEU A 131 26.93 9.59 5.46
C LEU A 131 28.38 10.05 5.61
#